data_AF-A0A150MQA7-F1
#
_entry.id   AF-A0A150MQA7-F1
#
_cell.length_a   1.000
_cell.length_b   1.000
_cell.length_c   1.000
_cell.angle_alpha   90.00
_cell.angle_beta   90.00
_cell.angle_gamma   90.00
#
_symmetry.space_group_name_H-M   'P 1'
#
loop_
_entity.id
_entity.type
_entity.pdbx_description
1 polymer ?
#
loop_
_entity_poly.entity_id
_entity_poly.type
_entity_poly.pdbx_seq_one_letter_code
_entity_poly.pdbx_strand_id
1 'polypeptide(L)'
;MLYNNLDPEVAEKPEELIVYGGIGKAARNWEAFDAIVKTLRELEKDETLLIQSGKPVGVFKTHERAPRVLISNSVLVPKWANWDHFRELDKKGLIMYGQMTAGSWIYIGTQGILQGTYETFAAVAKKHFGGTLKGTLTLTAGLGGMGGAQPLAVTMNEGVVIAVEVDPSRIQKRLDTKYCDRMTYSLLARTS
;
A
#
# COMPACT_ATOMS: atom_id res chain seq x y z
N MET A 1 8.82 10.27 -6.70
CA MET A 1 7.91 9.59 -5.76
C MET A 1 6.57 9.20 -6.38
N LEU A 2 5.80 10.11 -7.00
CA LEU A 2 4.54 9.75 -7.70
C LEU A 2 4.73 8.58 -8.68
N TYR A 3 5.75 8.63 -9.55
CA TYR A 3 6.07 7.52 -10.45
C TYR A 3 6.46 6.23 -9.74
N ASN A 4 7.22 6.31 -8.64
CA ASN A 4 7.62 5.14 -7.85
C ASN A 4 6.40 4.38 -7.31
N ASN A 5 5.36 5.09 -6.88
CA ASN A 5 4.11 4.47 -6.43
C ASN A 5 3.40 3.66 -7.53
N LEU A 6 3.75 3.83 -8.80
CA LEU A 6 3.17 3.11 -9.95
C LEU A 6 4.20 2.26 -10.70
N ASP A 7 5.39 2.08 -10.14
CA ASP A 7 6.37 1.16 -10.71
C ASP A 7 5.81 -0.28 -10.65
N PRO A 8 5.89 -1.07 -11.74
CA PRO A 8 5.46 -2.48 -11.75
C PRO A 8 6.08 -3.35 -10.65
N GLU A 9 7.31 -3.05 -10.23
CA GLU A 9 7.98 -3.75 -9.13
C GLU A 9 7.41 -3.36 -7.76
N VAL A 10 6.84 -2.17 -7.64
CA VAL A 10 6.34 -1.59 -6.38
C VAL A 10 4.84 -1.81 -6.20
N ALA A 11 4.04 -1.39 -7.17
CA ALA A 11 2.58 -1.34 -7.09
C ALA A 11 1.92 -2.72 -7.29
N GLU A 12 0.75 -2.91 -6.71
CA GLU A 12 -0.01 -4.16 -6.86
C GLU A 12 -0.75 -4.27 -8.19
N LYS A 13 -1.17 -3.15 -8.81
CA LYS A 13 -1.88 -3.10 -10.10
C LYS A 13 -1.77 -1.70 -10.76
N PRO A 14 -0.56 -1.28 -11.18
CA PRO A 14 -0.27 0.11 -11.57
C PRO A 14 -1.01 0.60 -12.82
N GLU A 15 -1.39 -0.29 -13.74
CA GLU A 15 -2.15 0.03 -14.95
C GLU A 15 -3.54 0.61 -14.64
N GLU A 16 -4.08 0.30 -13.46
CA GLU A 16 -5.32 0.87 -12.92
C GLU A 16 -5.07 1.97 -11.86
N LEU A 17 -3.82 2.46 -11.77
CA LEU A 17 -3.30 3.40 -10.77
C LEU A 17 -3.31 2.87 -9.33
N ILE A 18 -3.58 1.58 -9.13
CA ILE A 18 -3.72 0.95 -7.83
C ILE A 18 -2.34 0.57 -7.29
N VAL A 19 -2.03 1.11 -6.11
CA VAL A 19 -0.77 0.92 -5.41
C VAL A 19 -0.87 -0.28 -4.46
N TYR A 20 -1.81 -0.26 -3.50
CA TYR A 20 -2.04 -1.37 -2.56
C TYR A 20 -3.39 -1.22 -1.82
N GLY A 21 -3.74 -2.23 -1.00
CA GLY A 21 -4.82 -2.13 -0.02
C GLY A 21 -6.22 -2.05 -0.64
N GLY A 22 -6.52 -2.94 -1.58
CA GLY A 22 -7.75 -2.89 -2.37
C GLY A 22 -7.61 -1.91 -3.51
N ILE A 23 -8.36 -0.80 -3.46
CA ILE A 23 -8.41 0.23 -4.52
C ILE A 23 -7.61 1.49 -4.17
N GLY A 24 -6.58 1.37 -3.32
CA GLY A 24 -5.73 2.51 -2.93
C GLY A 24 -4.92 3.00 -4.12
N LYS A 25 -5.21 4.21 -4.62
CA LYS A 25 -4.65 4.73 -5.87
C LYS A 25 -3.69 5.90 -5.68
N ALA A 26 -2.78 6.10 -6.63
CA ALA A 26 -1.85 7.23 -6.67
C ALA A 26 -2.47 8.52 -7.23
N ALA A 27 -3.40 8.39 -8.17
CA ALA A 27 -4.16 9.48 -8.79
C ALA A 27 -5.58 8.98 -9.13
N ARG A 28 -6.54 9.91 -9.29
CA ARG A 28 -7.96 9.56 -9.43
C ARG A 28 -8.22 8.73 -10.70
N ASN A 29 -7.65 9.18 -11.80
CA ASN A 29 -7.71 8.59 -13.13
C ASN A 29 -6.48 9.07 -13.93
N TRP A 30 -6.27 8.52 -15.12
CA TRP A 30 -5.09 8.83 -15.93
C TRP A 30 -5.01 10.31 -16.35
N GLU A 31 -6.15 10.93 -16.68
CA GLU A 31 -6.21 12.37 -16.95
C GLU A 31 -5.70 13.21 -15.76
N ALA A 32 -6.13 12.87 -14.55
CA ALA A 32 -5.64 13.52 -13.34
C ALA A 32 -4.15 13.25 -13.09
N PHE A 33 -3.67 12.04 -13.38
CA PHE A 33 -2.26 11.69 -13.27
C PHE A 33 -1.39 12.56 -14.19
N ASP A 34 -1.76 12.65 -15.47
CA ASP A 34 -1.03 13.44 -16.47
C ASP A 34 -1.06 14.94 -16.12
N ALA A 35 -2.19 15.43 -15.64
CA ALA A 35 -2.31 16.81 -15.14
C ALA A 35 -1.40 17.05 -13.93
N ILE A 36 -1.33 16.11 -12.96
CA ILE A 36 -0.42 16.23 -11.80
C ILE A 36 1.04 16.29 -12.27
N VAL A 37 1.43 15.39 -13.17
CA VAL A 37 2.78 15.35 -13.73
C VAL A 37 3.13 16.68 -14.41
N LYS A 38 2.23 17.19 -15.25
CA LYS A 38 2.43 18.47 -15.94
C LYS A 38 2.59 19.60 -14.92
N THR A 39 1.65 19.74 -13.98
CA THR A 39 1.68 20.81 -12.99
C THR A 39 2.93 20.73 -12.10
N LEU A 40 3.36 19.54 -11.68
CA LEU A 40 4.58 19.38 -10.88
C LEU A 40 5.85 19.78 -11.63
N ARG A 41 5.90 19.64 -12.96
CA ARG A 41 7.04 20.05 -13.78
C ARG A 41 7.11 21.57 -13.99
N GLU A 42 5.96 22.24 -13.91
CA GLU A 42 5.80 23.68 -14.11
C GLU A 42 5.73 24.46 -12.78
N LEU A 43 5.66 23.76 -11.63
CA LEU A 43 5.44 24.37 -10.32
C LEU A 43 6.66 25.20 -9.86
N GLU A 44 6.45 26.47 -9.56
CA GLU A 44 7.51 27.36 -9.07
C GLU A 44 7.89 27.09 -7.60
N LYS A 45 9.07 27.56 -7.20
CA LYS A 45 9.63 27.32 -5.85
C LYS A 45 8.78 27.90 -4.73
N ASP A 46 8.00 28.93 -5.00
CA ASP A 46 7.13 29.61 -4.04
C ASP A 46 5.64 29.31 -4.27
N GLU A 47 5.31 28.26 -5.03
CA GLU A 47 3.94 27.82 -5.27
C GLU A 47 3.60 26.53 -4.52
N THR A 48 2.30 26.28 -4.34
CA THR A 48 1.76 25.06 -3.72
C THR A 48 0.62 24.50 -4.57
N LEU A 49 0.77 23.26 -5.00
CA LEU A 49 -0.26 22.47 -5.68
C LEU A 49 -1.23 21.85 -4.67
N LEU A 50 -2.54 21.98 -4.92
CA LEU A 50 -3.59 21.33 -4.16
C LEU A 50 -4.10 20.08 -4.89
N ILE A 51 -4.03 18.93 -4.21
CA ILE A 51 -4.60 17.67 -4.65
C ILE A 51 -5.85 17.36 -3.82
N GLN A 52 -6.99 17.24 -4.47
CA GLN A 52 -8.24 16.78 -3.87
C GLN A 52 -8.57 15.40 -4.41
N SER A 53 -8.59 14.38 -3.54
CA SER A 53 -8.87 12.98 -3.90
C SER A 53 -8.20 12.57 -5.22
N GLY A 54 -6.87 12.71 -5.27
CA GLY A 54 -6.05 12.34 -6.42
C GLY A 54 -6.24 13.17 -7.70
N LYS A 55 -6.86 14.35 -7.63
CA LYS A 55 -7.01 15.29 -8.75
C LYS A 55 -6.34 16.63 -8.42
N PRO A 56 -5.56 17.22 -9.35
CA PRO A 56 -5.01 18.56 -9.16
C PRO A 56 -6.13 19.59 -9.35
N VAL A 57 -6.39 20.41 -8.34
CA VAL A 57 -7.54 21.35 -8.34
C VAL A 57 -7.16 22.82 -8.29
N GLY A 58 -5.89 23.14 -8.02
CA GLY A 58 -5.41 24.52 -8.04
C GLY A 58 -3.94 24.63 -7.64
N VAL A 59 -3.34 25.73 -8.05
CA VAL A 59 -1.99 26.15 -7.65
C VAL A 59 -2.11 27.55 -7.08
N PHE A 60 -1.48 27.79 -5.93
CA PHE A 60 -1.48 29.09 -5.28
C PHE A 60 -0.05 29.48 -4.92
N LYS A 61 0.27 30.77 -5.07
CA LYS A 61 1.51 31.34 -4.55
C LYS A 61 1.47 31.32 -3.03
N THR A 62 2.51 30.76 -2.43
CA THR A 62 2.75 30.69 -1.00
C THR A 62 4.12 31.29 -0.68
N HIS A 63 5.12 30.47 -0.34
CA HIS A 63 6.50 30.87 -0.11
C HIS A 63 7.42 29.64 -0.17
N GLU A 64 8.73 29.84 -0.35
CA GLU A 64 9.68 28.73 -0.55
C GLU A 64 9.72 27.70 0.60
N ARG A 65 9.43 28.13 1.83
CA ARG A 65 9.39 27.24 3.01
C ARG A 65 8.07 26.45 3.18
N ALA A 66 7.05 26.72 2.35
CA ALA A 66 5.78 26.02 2.41
C ALA A 66 5.90 24.65 1.74
N PRO A 67 5.02 23.69 2.04
CA PRO A 67 4.89 22.47 1.24
C PRO A 67 4.62 22.80 -0.23
N ARG A 68 5.31 22.12 -1.15
CA ARG A 68 5.06 22.22 -2.60
C ARG A 68 3.73 21.58 -3.00
N VAL A 69 3.27 20.60 -2.23
CA VAL A 69 2.00 19.89 -2.49
C VAL A 69 1.25 19.70 -1.19
N LEU A 70 -0.04 20.03 -1.20
CA LEU A 70 -0.99 19.70 -0.12
C LEU A 70 -2.04 18.73 -0.66
N ILE A 71 -2.32 17.68 0.10
CA ILE A 71 -3.14 16.56 -0.34
C ILE A 71 -4.26 16.31 0.66
N SER A 72 -5.50 16.23 0.17
CA SER A 72 -6.66 15.80 0.95
C SER A 72 -7.44 14.75 0.15
N ASN A 73 -7.33 13.48 0.55
CA ASN A 73 -7.92 12.35 -0.15
C ASN A 73 -9.01 11.69 0.68
N SER A 74 -10.10 11.28 0.01
CA SER A 74 -11.15 10.42 0.58
C SER A 74 -11.91 10.99 1.79
N VAL A 75 -11.77 12.28 2.07
CA VAL A 75 -12.46 12.95 3.18
C VAL A 75 -13.94 13.08 2.85
N LEU A 76 -14.78 12.57 3.74
CA LEU A 76 -16.24 12.64 3.68
C LEU A 76 -16.78 13.13 5.02
N VAL A 77 -17.90 13.86 4.98
CA VAL A 77 -18.61 14.25 6.21
C VAL A 77 -19.09 12.98 6.93
N PRO A 78 -18.97 12.86 8.28
CA PRO A 78 -19.11 11.58 8.98
C PRO A 78 -20.39 10.78 8.67
N LYS A 79 -21.53 11.46 8.52
CA LYS A 79 -22.82 10.81 8.19
C LYS A 79 -22.79 10.05 6.86
N TRP A 80 -21.91 10.44 5.94
CA TRP A 80 -21.73 9.87 4.61
C TRP A 80 -20.42 9.09 4.46
N ALA A 81 -19.63 8.94 5.52
CA ALA A 81 -18.35 8.25 5.51
C ALA A 81 -18.54 6.71 5.53
N ASN A 82 -19.16 6.19 4.46
CA ASN A 82 -19.40 4.77 4.25
C ASN A 82 -19.09 4.38 2.79
N TRP A 83 -18.92 3.08 2.56
CA TRP A 83 -18.52 2.55 1.26
C TRP A 83 -19.58 2.71 0.16
N ASP A 84 -20.87 2.74 0.51
CA ASP A 84 -21.93 2.88 -0.50
C ASP A 84 -21.91 4.27 -1.11
N HIS A 85 -21.83 5.31 -0.28
CA HIS A 85 -21.69 6.68 -0.76
C HIS A 85 -20.33 6.92 -1.43
N PHE A 86 -19.25 6.34 -0.91
CA PHE A 86 -17.94 6.39 -1.57
C PHE A 86 -18.02 5.85 -3.01
N ARG A 87 -18.62 4.66 -3.20
CA ARG A 87 -18.76 4.04 -4.54
C ARG A 87 -19.70 4.82 -5.46
N GLU A 88 -20.73 5.46 -4.90
CA GLU A 88 -21.59 6.37 -5.65
C GLU A 88 -20.78 7.54 -6.24
N LEU A 89 -19.92 8.17 -5.43
CA LEU A 89 -19.04 9.26 -5.86
C LEU A 89 -17.95 8.78 -6.83
N ASP A 90 -17.41 7.58 -6.62
CA ASP A 90 -16.37 6.98 -7.47
C ASP A 90 -16.91 6.73 -8.89
N LYS A 91 -18.12 6.18 -9.00
CA LYS A 91 -18.82 6.02 -10.30
C LYS A 91 -19.06 7.35 -11.02
N LYS A 92 -19.18 8.45 -10.27
CA LYS A 92 -19.31 9.82 -10.82
C LYS A 92 -17.95 10.49 -11.09
N GLY A 93 -16.82 9.81 -10.81
CA GLY A 93 -15.46 10.37 -10.97
C GLY A 93 -15.11 11.46 -9.94
N LEU A 94 -15.80 11.49 -8.79
CA LEU A 94 -15.69 12.57 -7.80
C LEU A 94 -14.76 12.25 -6.63
N ILE A 95 -14.34 10.99 -6.47
CA ILE A 95 -13.52 10.56 -5.34
C ILE A 95 -12.44 9.57 -5.78
N MET A 96 -11.47 9.39 -4.91
CA MET A 96 -10.41 8.39 -5.02
C MET A 96 -10.15 7.84 -3.61
N TYR A 97 -9.82 6.56 -3.50
CA TYR A 97 -9.38 5.99 -2.23
C TYR A 97 -7.87 6.18 -2.09
N GLY A 98 -7.44 7.02 -1.15
CA GLY A 98 -6.03 7.38 -0.98
C GLY A 98 -5.21 6.35 -0.20
N GLN A 99 -5.86 5.42 0.51
CA GLN A 99 -5.20 4.62 1.54
C GLN A 99 -4.38 5.56 2.46
N MET A 100 -3.20 5.14 2.92
CA MET A 100 -2.25 5.96 3.65
C MET A 100 -1.19 6.51 2.68
N THR A 101 -0.33 5.64 2.14
CA THR A 101 0.84 6.07 1.35
C THR A 101 0.65 5.99 -0.16
N ALA A 102 -0.49 5.43 -0.61
CA ALA A 102 -0.82 5.33 -2.03
C ALA A 102 -1.08 6.72 -2.63
N GLY A 103 -2.06 7.45 -2.08
CA GLY A 103 -2.45 8.78 -2.55
C GLY A 103 -1.55 9.91 -2.05
N SER A 104 -0.59 9.63 -1.17
CA SER A 104 0.40 10.59 -0.66
C SER A 104 1.82 10.36 -1.19
N TRP A 105 1.97 9.41 -2.13
CA TRP A 105 3.19 9.19 -2.91
C TRP A 105 4.44 8.89 -2.06
N ILE A 106 4.33 7.94 -1.14
CA ILE A 106 5.49 7.52 -0.31
C ILE A 106 5.48 6.00 -0.06
N TYR A 107 4.86 5.24 -0.96
CA TYR A 107 4.86 3.79 -0.88
C TYR A 107 6.15 3.24 -1.46
N ILE A 108 6.76 2.31 -0.72
CA ILE A 108 8.07 1.71 -1.02
C ILE A 108 7.98 0.19 -1.15
N GLY A 109 6.81 -0.29 -1.61
CA GLY A 109 6.52 -1.71 -1.68
C GLY A 109 6.29 -2.32 -0.29
N THR A 110 6.38 -3.65 -0.24
CA THR A 110 6.17 -4.46 0.96
C THR A 110 7.07 -4.04 2.14
N GLN A 111 8.24 -3.45 1.87
CA GLN A 111 9.19 -3.02 2.90
C GLN A 111 8.58 -1.99 3.86
N GLY A 112 7.66 -1.14 3.38
CA GLY A 112 7.09 -0.05 4.17
C GLY A 112 6.37 -0.51 5.45
N ILE A 113 5.91 -1.77 5.51
CA ILE A 113 5.26 -2.35 6.69
C ILE A 113 6.07 -3.48 7.34
N LEU A 114 7.21 -3.86 6.74
CA LEU A 114 7.99 -5.01 7.18
C LEU A 114 8.43 -4.86 8.63
N GLN A 115 9.05 -3.72 8.98
CA GLN A 115 9.53 -3.50 10.35
C GLN A 115 8.38 -3.49 11.35
N GLY A 116 7.27 -2.81 11.06
CA GLY A 116 6.11 -2.81 11.96
C GLY A 116 5.53 -4.21 12.20
N THR A 117 5.51 -5.04 11.15
CA THR A 117 5.05 -6.44 11.25
C THR A 117 6.05 -7.29 12.03
N TYR A 118 7.35 -7.13 11.76
CA TYR A 118 8.44 -7.78 12.50
C TYR A 118 8.38 -7.46 13.99
N GLU A 119 8.27 -6.18 14.36
CA GLU A 119 8.20 -5.72 15.76
C GLU A 119 6.94 -6.24 16.46
N THR A 120 5.83 -6.35 15.73
CA THR A 120 4.60 -6.95 16.27
C THR A 120 4.84 -8.42 16.65
N PHE A 121 5.45 -9.20 15.76
CA PHE A 121 5.79 -10.59 16.05
C PHE A 121 6.89 -10.73 17.10
N ALA A 122 7.88 -9.83 17.13
CA ALA A 122 8.91 -9.78 18.16
C ALA A 122 8.32 -9.50 19.55
N ALA A 123 7.33 -8.59 19.63
CA ALA A 123 6.60 -8.31 20.86
C ALA A 123 5.77 -9.52 21.32
N VAL A 124 5.13 -10.25 20.39
CA VAL A 124 4.43 -11.51 20.70
C VAL A 124 5.41 -12.57 21.22
N ALA A 125 6.55 -12.75 20.55
CA ALA A 125 7.63 -13.64 20.97
C ALA A 125 8.11 -13.32 22.39
N LYS A 126 8.41 -12.05 22.68
CA LYS A 126 8.84 -11.61 24.01
C LYS A 126 7.80 -11.87 25.09
N LYS A 127 6.52 -11.65 24.78
CA LYS A 127 5.43 -11.78 25.75
C LYS A 127 5.03 -13.24 26.01
N HIS A 128 5.14 -14.12 25.02
CA HIS A 128 4.54 -15.46 25.08
C HIS A 128 5.51 -16.63 24.86
N PHE A 129 6.67 -16.41 24.23
CA PHE A 129 7.54 -17.48 23.74
C PHE A 129 9.03 -17.27 24.10
N GLY A 130 9.32 -16.50 25.15
CA GLY A 130 10.68 -16.32 25.65
C GLY A 130 11.59 -15.46 24.76
N GLY A 131 11.03 -14.63 23.87
CA GLY A 131 11.80 -13.68 23.05
C GLY A 131 12.14 -14.16 21.64
N THR A 132 11.69 -15.34 21.21
CA THR A 132 11.83 -15.85 19.84
C THR A 132 10.56 -16.59 19.39
N LEU A 133 10.29 -16.68 18.09
CA LEU A 133 9.23 -17.54 17.53
C LEU A 133 9.75 -18.91 17.09
N LYS A 134 11.02 -19.24 17.36
CA LYS A 134 11.59 -20.55 17.06
C LYS A 134 10.75 -21.70 17.63
N GLY A 135 10.40 -22.64 16.76
CA GLY A 135 9.56 -23.80 17.13
C GLY A 135 8.07 -23.50 17.23
N THR A 136 7.62 -22.31 16.82
CA THR A 136 6.20 -21.94 16.76
C THR A 136 5.67 -21.95 15.32
N LEU A 137 4.35 -22.13 15.19
CA LEU A 137 3.63 -22.00 13.92
C LEU A 137 2.68 -20.80 14.00
N THR A 138 2.84 -19.87 13.07
CA THR A 138 1.91 -18.76 12.83
C THR A 138 0.98 -19.11 11.66
N LEU A 139 -0.33 -18.94 11.84
CA LEU A 139 -1.32 -19.03 10.77
C LEU A 139 -1.87 -17.63 10.48
N THR A 140 -1.86 -17.22 9.21
CA THR A 140 -2.44 -15.94 8.76
C THR A 140 -2.99 -16.07 7.34
N ALA A 141 -3.53 -14.97 6.79
CA ALA A 141 -4.01 -14.90 5.42
C ALA A 141 -3.71 -13.54 4.76
N GLY A 142 -3.77 -13.51 3.43
CA GLY A 142 -3.60 -12.33 2.60
C GLY A 142 -2.13 -11.99 2.31
N LEU A 143 -1.71 -12.20 1.06
CA LEU A 143 -0.38 -11.91 0.54
C LEU A 143 -0.42 -10.79 -0.51
N GLY A 144 -1.18 -9.73 -0.24
CA GLY A 144 -1.16 -8.49 -1.05
C GLY A 144 0.04 -7.59 -0.74
N GLY A 145 0.03 -6.35 -1.24
CA GLY A 145 1.12 -5.35 -1.09
C GLY A 145 1.70 -5.26 0.33
N MET A 146 0.83 -5.15 1.33
CA MET A 146 1.22 -5.05 2.74
C MET A 146 1.25 -6.41 3.44
N GLY A 147 0.23 -7.24 3.23
CA GLY A 147 0.12 -8.57 3.85
C GLY A 147 1.24 -9.53 3.44
N GLY A 148 1.87 -9.29 2.29
CA GLY A 148 3.05 -10.00 1.84
C GLY A 148 4.28 -9.83 2.74
N ALA A 149 4.29 -8.85 3.66
CA ALA A 149 5.38 -8.70 4.62
C ALA A 149 5.35 -9.75 5.74
N GLN A 150 4.18 -10.37 5.96
CA GLN A 150 3.95 -11.27 7.09
C GLN A 150 4.90 -12.49 7.10
N PRO A 151 5.14 -13.20 5.99
CA PRO A 151 5.96 -14.39 6.05
C PRO A 151 7.40 -14.06 6.44
N LEU A 152 8.00 -13.06 5.78
CA LEU A 152 9.34 -12.58 6.11
C LEU A 152 9.45 -12.05 7.56
N ALA A 153 8.44 -11.34 8.05
CA ALA A 153 8.43 -10.86 9.43
C ALA A 153 8.44 -12.00 10.46
N VAL A 154 7.72 -13.10 10.20
CA VAL A 154 7.72 -14.29 11.07
C VAL A 154 9.06 -15.03 10.97
N THR A 155 9.61 -15.22 9.77
CA THR A 155 10.89 -15.94 9.59
C THR A 155 12.09 -15.15 10.13
N MET A 156 12.06 -13.81 10.08
CA MET A 156 13.03 -12.95 10.78
C MET A 156 12.98 -13.09 12.31
N ASN A 157 11.84 -13.55 12.86
CA ASN A 157 11.68 -13.92 14.27
C ASN A 157 11.92 -15.42 14.52
N GLU A 158 12.53 -16.14 13.56
CA GLU A 158 12.83 -17.58 13.60
C GLU A 158 11.59 -18.51 13.61
N GLY A 159 10.39 -17.98 13.36
CA GLY A 159 9.15 -18.76 13.34
C GLY A 159 8.84 -19.44 12.01
N VAL A 160 7.88 -20.37 12.04
CA VAL A 160 7.26 -20.95 10.84
C VAL A 160 5.91 -20.29 10.60
N VAL A 161 5.55 -20.07 9.34
CA VAL A 161 4.30 -19.41 8.96
C VAL A 161 3.61 -20.13 7.81
N ILE A 162 2.29 -20.28 7.94
CA ILE A 162 1.40 -20.60 6.82
C ILE A 162 0.55 -19.36 6.56
N ALA A 163 0.71 -18.76 5.39
CA ALA A 163 -0.08 -17.62 4.94
C ALA A 163 -1.00 -18.06 3.80
N VAL A 164 -2.31 -18.09 4.07
CA VAL A 164 -3.32 -18.48 3.07
C VAL A 164 -3.58 -17.32 2.11
N GLU A 165 -3.47 -17.56 0.82
CA GLU A 165 -3.79 -16.60 -0.24
C GLU A 165 -4.61 -17.30 -1.32
N VAL A 166 -5.64 -16.63 -1.81
CA VAL A 166 -6.57 -17.17 -2.81
C VAL A 166 -6.09 -16.93 -4.24
N ASP A 167 -5.32 -15.87 -4.47
CA ASP A 167 -4.80 -15.48 -5.78
C ASP A 167 -3.33 -15.92 -5.95
N PRO A 168 -3.05 -16.94 -6.79
CA PRO A 168 -1.69 -17.44 -7.00
C PRO A 168 -0.72 -16.38 -7.53
N SER A 169 -1.19 -15.38 -8.28
CA SER A 169 -0.34 -14.31 -8.80
C SER A 169 0.24 -13.45 -7.68
N ARG A 170 -0.52 -13.25 -6.60
CA ARG A 170 -0.07 -12.55 -5.39
C ARG A 170 1.02 -13.34 -4.68
N ILE A 171 0.87 -14.67 -4.60
CA ILE A 171 1.89 -15.55 -4.01
C ILE A 171 3.18 -15.50 -4.83
N GLN A 172 3.08 -15.63 -6.15
CA GLN A 172 4.23 -15.58 -7.05
C GLN A 172 5.03 -14.28 -6.88
N LYS A 173 4.36 -13.13 -6.82
CA LYS A 173 5.02 -11.83 -6.56
C LYS A 173 5.83 -11.82 -5.26
N ARG A 174 5.41 -12.56 -4.21
CA ARG A 174 6.14 -12.64 -2.93
C ARG A 174 7.32 -13.61 -2.99
N LEU A 175 7.23 -14.66 -3.80
CA LEU A 175 8.36 -15.55 -4.11
C LEU A 175 9.45 -14.81 -4.91
N ASP A 176 9.03 -14.01 -5.89
CA ASP A 176 9.92 -13.24 -6.76
C ASP A 176 10.69 -12.19 -5.94
N THR A 177 9.96 -11.47 -5.08
CA THR A 177 10.51 -10.43 -4.18
C THR A 177 11.14 -10.96 -2.89
N LYS A 178 11.23 -12.28 -2.70
CA LYS A 178 11.85 -12.94 -1.53
C LYS A 178 11.21 -12.61 -0.19
N TYR A 179 9.91 -12.29 -0.20
CA TYR A 179 9.10 -12.12 1.01
C TYR A 179 8.40 -13.41 1.46
N CYS A 180 8.40 -14.45 0.62
CA CYS A 180 7.90 -15.79 0.93
C CYS A 180 8.84 -16.83 0.31
N ASP A 181 8.99 -17.99 0.96
CA ASP A 181 9.94 -19.02 0.54
C ASP A 181 9.34 -20.04 -0.44
N ARG A 182 8.10 -20.46 -0.22
CA ARG A 182 7.47 -21.58 -0.93
C ARG A 182 5.96 -21.37 -1.11
N MET A 183 5.39 -22.00 -2.14
CA MET A 183 3.94 -22.11 -2.31
C MET A 183 3.51 -23.58 -2.49
N THR A 184 2.27 -23.88 -2.10
CA THR A 184 1.63 -25.19 -2.32
C THR A 184 0.12 -25.00 -2.46
N TYR A 185 -0.53 -25.85 -3.25
CA TYR A 185 -1.99 -25.94 -3.35
C TYR A 185 -2.58 -27.01 -2.42
N SER A 186 -1.73 -27.77 -1.72
CA SER A 186 -2.14 -28.84 -0.82
C SER A 186 -1.86 -28.46 0.63
N LEU A 187 -2.89 -28.58 1.47
CA LEU A 187 -2.76 -28.42 2.92
C LEU A 187 -1.92 -29.54 3.56
N LEU A 188 -1.90 -30.73 2.91
CA LEU A 188 -1.20 -31.92 3.39
C LEU A 188 0.15 -32.14 2.70
N ALA A 189 0.77 -31.07 2.18
CA ALA A 189 1.99 -31.16 1.39
C ALA A 189 3.01 -32.12 2.05
N ARG A 190 3.20 -33.29 1.44
CA ARG A 190 4.17 -34.28 1.92
C ARG A 190 5.55 -33.70 1.67
N THR A 191 6.36 -33.62 2.72
CA THR A 191 7.80 -33.36 2.56
C THR A 191 8.39 -34.53 1.78
N SER A 192 8.79 -34.28 0.54
CA SER A 192 9.64 -35.19 -0.25
C SER A 192 11.03 -35.28 0.37
#